data_AF-A0A7X1GL67-F1
#
_entry.id   AF-A0A7X1GL67-F1
#
_cell.length_a   1.000
_cell.length_b   1.000
_cell.length_c   1.000
_cell.angle_alpha   90.00
_cell.angle_beta   90.00
_cell.angle_gamma   90.00
#
_symmetry.space_group_name_H-M   'P 1'
#
loop_
_entity.id
_entity.type
_entity.pdbx_description
1 polymer ?
#
loop_
_entity_poly.entity_id
_entity_poly.type
_entity_poly.pdbx_seq_one_letter_code
_entity_poly.pdbx_strand_id
1 'polypeptide(L)' 'LDTLHQAFAGRKEYFKDLFLENNWNWDEQFPVLHISFGAGIFKDTDSLNLRFNYLLSRFAEEYKVKLTGHYLKQDWMI' A
#
# COMPACT_ATOMS: atom_id res chain seq x y z
N LEU A 1 5.23 1.62 -14.18
CA LEU A 1 5.17 3.00 -13.67
C LEU A 1 3.73 3.24 -13.25
N ASP A 2 3.48 3.47 -11.96
CA ASP A 2 2.13 3.69 -11.41
C ASP A 2 1.95 5.18 -11.14
N THR A 3 1.12 5.84 -11.94
CA THR A 3 0.88 7.29 -11.88
C THR A 3 0.34 7.73 -10.51
N LEU A 4 -0.59 6.99 -9.92
CA LEU A 4 -1.16 7.36 -8.62
C LEU A 4 -0.13 7.19 -7.51
N HIS A 5 0.63 6.09 -7.55
CA HIS A 5 1.71 5.88 -6.61
C HIS A 5 2.70 7.06 -6.63
N GLN A 6 3.15 7.48 -7.81
CA GLN A 6 4.12 8.57 -7.91
C GLN A 6 3.56 9.91 -7.43
N ALA A 7 2.27 10.18 -7.69
CA ALA A 7 1.61 11.40 -7.24
C ALA A 7 1.53 11.47 -5.70
N PHE A 8 1.04 10.42 -5.05
CA PHE A 8 0.94 10.37 -3.58
C PHE A 8 2.30 10.29 -2.88
N ALA A 9 3.31 9.71 -3.54
CA ALA A 9 4.69 9.67 -3.05
C ALA A 9 5.45 10.99 -3.26
N GLY A 10 4.84 12.02 -3.85
CA GLY A 10 5.44 13.34 -4.03
C GLY A 10 6.54 13.42 -5.10
N ARG A 11 6.57 12.47 -6.06
CA ARG A 11 7.63 12.34 -7.06
C ARG A 11 7.39 13.27 -8.26
N LYS A 12 7.45 14.58 -8.01
CA LYS A 12 7.15 15.64 -8.98
C LYS A 12 7.95 15.50 -10.28
N GLU A 13 9.17 14.98 -10.22
CA GLU A 13 10.04 14.78 -11.37
C GLU A 13 9.43 13.92 -12.48
N TYR A 14 8.49 13.03 -12.15
CA TYR A 14 7.78 12.19 -13.13
C TYR A 14 6.60 12.89 -13.81
N PHE A 15 6.26 14.10 -13.38
CA PHE A 15 5.08 14.83 -13.84
C PHE A 15 5.40 16.06 -14.68
N LYS A 16 6.66 16.28 -15.06
CA LYS A 16 7.05 17.39 -15.94
C LYS A 16 6.23 17.38 -17.24
N ASP A 17 5.71 18.55 -17.60
CA ASP A 17 4.85 18.80 -18.76
C ASP A 17 3.52 18.02 -18.74
N LEU A 18 3.13 17.46 -17.57
CA LEU A 18 1.84 16.79 -17.35
C LEU A 18 0.92 17.63 -16.47
N PHE A 19 -0.37 17.29 -16.48
CA PHE A 19 -1.40 18.02 -15.74
C PHE A 19 -1.06 18.21 -14.25
N LEU A 20 -0.59 17.16 -13.56
CA LEU A 20 -0.33 17.24 -12.12
C LEU A 20 0.81 18.18 -11.74
N GLU A 21 1.75 18.50 -12.64
CA GLU A 21 2.89 19.39 -12.34
C GLU A 21 2.46 20.68 -11.63
N ASN A 22 1.35 21.25 -12.09
CA ASN A 22 0.81 22.54 -11.63
C ASN A 22 -0.50 22.39 -10.84
N ASN A 23 -1.07 21.19 -10.76
CA ASN A 23 -2.41 20.95 -10.21
C ASN A 23 -2.40 19.97 -9.02
N TRP A 24 -1.23 19.72 -8.43
CA TRP A 24 -1.05 18.86 -7.27
C TRP A 24 -0.30 19.60 -6.17
N ASN A 25 -0.68 19.37 -4.90
CA ASN A 25 0.07 19.90 -3.78
C ASN A 25 1.29 19.00 -3.51
N TRP A 26 2.47 19.42 -3.98
CA TRP A 26 3.71 18.65 -3.84
C TRP A 26 4.33 18.69 -2.44
N ASP A 27 3.87 19.61 -1.58
CA ASP A 27 4.31 19.69 -0.18
C ASP A 27 3.62 18.62 0.69
N GLU A 28 2.52 18.03 0.21
CA GLU A 28 1.83 16.91 0.86
C GLU A 28 2.34 15.58 0.31
N GLN A 29 2.88 14.73 1.20
CA GLN A 29 3.39 13.42 0.87
C GLN A 29 2.82 12.37 1.80
N PHE A 30 2.42 11.23 1.24
CA PHE A 30 1.84 10.13 1.99
C PHE A 30 2.66 8.85 1.79
N PRO A 31 2.76 7.99 2.81
CA PRO A 31 3.28 6.64 2.60
C PRO A 31 2.36 5.89 1.63
N VAL A 32 2.91 5.35 0.54
CA VAL A 32 2.15 4.59 -0.47
C VAL A 32 2.42 3.11 -0.30
N LEU A 33 1.44 2.38 0.25
CA LEU A 33 1.53 0.94 0.44
C LEU A 33 1.16 0.20 -0.86
N HIS A 34 2.15 -0.38 -1.55
CA HIS A 34 1.89 -1.17 -2.75
C HIS A 34 1.70 -2.67 -2.41
N ILE A 35 0.45 -3.11 -2.40
CA ILE A 35 0.07 -4.50 -2.13
C ILE A 35 -0.22 -5.20 -3.45
N SER A 36 0.57 -6.22 -3.79
CA SER A 36 0.36 -7.01 -5.00
C SER A 36 0.39 -8.50 -4.70
N PHE A 37 -0.65 -9.18 -5.20
CA PHE A 37 -0.79 -10.63 -5.25
C PHE A 37 -0.58 -11.16 -6.68
N GLY A 38 -0.12 -10.33 -7.62
CA GLY A 38 0.20 -10.79 -8.99
C GLY A 38 1.53 -11.54 -9.06
N ALA A 39 2.42 -11.32 -8.10
CA ALA A 39 3.71 -11.99 -8.00
C ALA A 39 3.61 -13.22 -7.08
N GLY A 40 3.20 -14.37 -7.65
CA GLY A 40 3.15 -15.66 -6.93
C GLY A 40 2.12 -16.62 -7.49
N ILE A 41 2.22 -17.90 -7.11
CA ILE A 41 1.18 -18.91 -7.33
C ILE A 41 0.50 -19.15 -5.98
N PHE A 42 -0.73 -18.68 -5.83
CA PHE A 42 -1.53 -18.86 -4.63
C PHE A 42 -2.46 -20.05 -4.85
N LYS A 43 -2.27 -21.11 -4.05
CA LYS A 43 -3.02 -22.38 -4.20
C LYS A 43 -4.26 -22.44 -3.31
N ASP A 44 -4.30 -21.58 -2.29
CA ASP A 44 -5.33 -21.54 -1.26
C ASP A 44 -5.30 -20.17 -0.53
N THR A 45 -6.30 -19.95 0.32
CA THR A 45 -6.43 -18.72 1.12
C THR A 45 -5.29 -18.55 2.13
N ASP A 46 -4.68 -19.63 2.62
CA ASP A 46 -3.59 -19.57 3.59
C ASP A 46 -2.33 -18.99 2.95
N SER A 47 -2.02 -19.38 1.72
CA SER A 47 -0.91 -18.84 0.94
C SER A 47 -1.08 -17.33 0.66
N LEU A 48 -2.32 -16.88 0.45
CA LEU A 48 -2.65 -15.47 0.29
C LEU A 48 -2.47 -14.70 1.62
N ASN A 49 -2.96 -15.27 2.73
CA ASN A 49 -2.80 -14.70 4.07
C ASN A 49 -1.34 -14.58 4.47
N LEU A 50 -0.51 -15.58 4.18
CA LEU A 50 0.93 -15.54 4.44
C LEU A 50 1.60 -14.40 3.67
N ARG A 51 1.28 -14.24 2.39
CA ARG A 51 1.81 -13.14 1.57
C ARG A 51 1.35 -11.78 2.09
N PHE A 52 0.08 -11.65 2.46
CA PHE A 52 -0.45 -10.40 2.99
C PHE A 52 0.21 -10.02 4.31
N ASN A 53 0.33 -10.96 5.24
CA ASN A 53 1.01 -10.75 6.51
C ASN A 53 2.48 -10.37 6.33
N TYR A 54 3.18 -11.02 5.39
CA TYR A 54 4.55 -10.65 5.02
C TYR A 54 4.64 -9.19 4.55
N LEU A 55 3.73 -8.75 3.67
CA LEU A 55 3.69 -7.36 3.18
C LEU A 55 3.38 -6.37 4.30
N LEU A 56 2.46 -6.68 5.21
CA LEU A 56 2.16 -5.82 6.36
C LEU A 56 3.35 -5.69 7.32
N SER A 57 4.04 -6.79 7.64
CA SER A 57 5.24 -6.74 8.49
C SER A 57 6.35 -5.91 7.84
N ARG A 58 6.56 -6.10 6.54
CA ARG A 58 7.47 -5.29 5.73
C ARG A 58 7.18 -3.78 5.83
N PHE A 59 5.92 -3.38 5.68
CA PHE A 59 5.53 -1.98 5.81
C PHE A 59 5.67 -1.45 7.24
N ALA A 60 5.34 -2.27 8.24
CA ALA A 60 5.50 -1.90 9.65
C ALA A 60 6.96 -1.59 10.00
N GLU A 61 7.89 -2.41 9.50
CA GLU A 61 9.33 -2.18 9.62
C GLU A 61 9.77 -0.91 8.89
N GLU A 62 9.37 -0.76 7.62
CA GLU A 62 9.75 0.37 6.76
C GLU A 62 9.30 1.72 7.35
N TYR A 63 8.05 1.80 7.79
CA TYR A 63 7.47 3.03 8.34
C TYR A 63 7.64 3.15 9.87
N LYS A 64 8.29 2.17 10.51
CA LYS A 64 8.54 2.14 11.97
C LYS A 64 7.25 2.29 12.79
N VAL A 65 6.20 1.60 12.36
CA VAL A 65 4.89 1.59 13.03
C VAL A 65 4.61 0.23 13.64
N LYS A 66 3.81 0.20 14.71
CA LYS A 66 3.33 -1.05 15.31
C LYS A 66 1.98 -1.43 14.71
N LEU A 67 1.84 -2.67 14.27
CA LEU A 67 0.54 -3.23 13.88
C LEU A 67 -0.27 -3.54 15.15
N THR A 68 -1.49 -2.99 15.23
CA THR A 68 -2.39 -3.14 16.40
C THR A 68 -3.75 -3.76 16.05
N GLY A 69 -3.95 -4.24 14.82
CA GLY A 69 -5.24 -4.76 14.37
C GLY A 69 -5.70 -5.98 15.17
N HIS A 70 -6.97 -5.96 15.61
CA HIS A 70 -7.65 -7.10 16.22
C HIS A 70 -8.61 -7.75 15.20
N TYR A 71 -8.70 -9.08 15.22
CA TYR A 71 -9.55 -9.85 14.32
C TYR A 71 -11.03 -9.68 14.74
N LEU A 72 -11.84 -8.99 13.93
CA LEU A 72 -13.29 -8.90 14.14
C LEU A 72 -13.97 -10.15 13.52
N LYS A 73 -14.00 -11.28 14.24
CA LYS A 73 -14.71 -12.48 13.78
C LYS A 73 -15.58 -13.12 14.87
N GLN A 74 -16.35 -12.30 15.60
CA GLN A 74 -17.36 -12.81 16.55
C GLN A 74 -18.76 -12.17 16.46
N ASP A 75 -18.97 -11.11 15.66
CA ASP A 75 -20.27 -10.40 15.67
C ASP A 75 -21.26 -10.79 14.58
N TRP A 76 -20.97 -11.81 13.75
CA TRP A 76 -21.86 -12.26 12.67
C TRP A 76 -22.34 -13.71 12.82
N MET A 77 -22.42 -14.20 14.04
CA MET A 77 -23.22 -15.39 14.36
C MET A 77 -24.51 -14.99 15.07
N ILE A 78 -25.45 -14.46 14.29
CA ILE A 78 -26.88 -14.48 14.59
C ILE A 78 -27.61 -15.10 13.41
#